data_AF-A0A2C9U3U3-F1
#
_entry.id   AF-A0A2C9U3U3-F1
#
_cell.length_a   1.000
_cell.length_b   1.000
_cell.length_c   1.000
_cell.angle_alpha   90.00
_cell.angle_beta   90.00
_cell.angle_gamma   90.00
#
_symmetry.space_group_name_H-M   'P 1'
#
loop_
_entity.id
_entity.type
_entity.pdbx_description
1 polymer ?
#
loop_
_entity_poly.entity_id
_entity_poly.type
_entity_poly.pdbx_seq_one_letter_code
_entity_poly.pdbx_strand_id
1 'polypeptide(L)'
;MKMMTLEMYFSLTSLLFLFVFASRVQSVVFDVKNYGCKADGKSDISKALLGAWKEACSAKGSNRFVVPKGIYSIGLTDLNGPCKGAMELQVQGTLLAPINPSKYAKDSWITFAYIDQFKLSGGGTFDGQEQVAWKQNNCGRNPKCKRLPVSLRFDFITNNVVHDVISLDSKNFHVNVLGGKNLTFDRLICL
;
A
#
# COMPACT_ATOMS: atom_id res chain seq x y z
N MET A 1 24.59 -47.79 -26.91
CA MET A 1 25.25 -46.49 -27.13
C MET A 1 24.30 -45.40 -27.64
N LYS A 2 23.45 -45.63 -28.67
CA LYS A 2 22.47 -44.64 -29.18
C LYS A 2 21.38 -44.19 -28.19
N MET A 3 21.02 -45.04 -27.22
CA MET A 3 19.99 -44.75 -26.22
C MET A 3 20.49 -43.76 -25.15
N MET A 4 21.76 -43.87 -24.72
CA MET A 4 22.36 -42.96 -23.73
C MET A 4 22.54 -41.54 -24.27
N THR A 5 22.81 -41.38 -25.58
CA THR A 5 22.93 -40.06 -26.21
C THR A 5 21.60 -39.31 -26.30
N LEU A 6 20.47 -40.02 -26.42
CA LEU A 6 19.13 -39.42 -26.48
C LEU A 6 18.67 -38.92 -25.11
N GLU A 7 18.87 -39.73 -24.06
CA GLU A 7 18.62 -39.35 -22.65
C GLU A 7 19.44 -38.11 -22.25
N MET A 8 20.71 -38.08 -22.66
CA MET A 8 21.59 -36.95 -22.42
C MET A 8 21.11 -35.67 -23.14
N TYR A 9 20.59 -35.79 -24.37
CA TYR A 9 20.01 -34.67 -25.11
C TYR A 9 18.73 -34.14 -24.46
N PHE A 10 17.85 -35.02 -23.96
CA PHE A 10 16.64 -34.66 -23.22
C PHE A 10 16.95 -33.95 -21.90
N SER A 11 17.97 -34.41 -21.17
CA SER A 11 18.41 -33.76 -19.93
C SER A 11 19.02 -32.39 -20.18
N LEU A 12 19.81 -32.23 -21.26
CA LEU A 12 20.42 -30.95 -21.62
C LEU A 12 19.39 -29.92 -22.09
N THR A 13 18.39 -30.33 -22.90
CA THR A 13 17.31 -29.44 -23.32
C THR A 13 16.41 -29.04 -22.17
N SER A 14 16.10 -29.96 -21.24
CA SER A 14 15.35 -29.66 -20.02
C SER A 14 16.07 -28.66 -19.12
N LEU A 15 17.39 -28.80 -18.91
CA LEU A 15 18.20 -27.82 -18.18
C LEU A 15 18.21 -26.44 -18.87
N LEU A 16 18.35 -26.40 -20.20
CA LEU A 16 18.31 -25.15 -20.98
C LEU A 16 16.94 -24.47 -20.87
N PHE A 17 15.83 -25.21 -20.88
CA PHE A 17 14.49 -24.66 -20.65
C PHE A 17 14.33 -24.09 -19.23
N LEU A 18 14.85 -24.76 -18.20
CA LEU A 18 14.83 -24.23 -16.81
C LEU A 18 15.62 -22.92 -16.67
N PHE A 19 16.73 -22.76 -17.40
CA PHE A 19 17.51 -21.51 -17.43
C PHE A 19 16.78 -20.37 -18.14
N VAL A 20 15.94 -20.66 -19.15
CA VAL A 20 15.14 -19.64 -19.88
C VAL A 20 13.99 -19.09 -19.02
N PHE A 21 13.45 -19.88 -18.09
CA PHE A 21 12.43 -19.43 -17.13
C PHE A 21 12.98 -18.70 -15.90
N ALA A 22 14.30 -18.69 -15.68
CA ALA A 22 14.94 -17.84 -14.69
C ALA A 22 15.02 -16.38 -15.21
N SER A 23 13.87 -15.81 -15.59
CA SER A 23 13.77 -14.37 -15.79
C SER A 23 14.16 -13.72 -14.47
N ARG A 24 15.25 -12.95 -14.45
CA ARG A 24 15.57 -12.13 -13.28
C ARG A 24 14.40 -11.17 -13.10
N VAL A 25 13.52 -11.44 -12.12
CA VAL A 25 12.53 -10.47 -11.67
C VAL A 25 13.35 -9.29 -11.14
N GLN A 26 13.45 -8.24 -11.95
CA GLN A 26 14.07 -7.00 -11.53
C GLN A 26 13.19 -6.45 -10.43
N SER A 27 13.66 -6.56 -9.19
CA SER A 27 13.01 -5.99 -8.02
C SER A 27 13.79 -4.77 -7.57
N VAL A 28 13.17 -3.59 -7.72
CA VAL A 28 13.72 -2.32 -7.27
C VAL A 28 13.07 -1.97 -5.93
N VAL A 29 13.88 -1.55 -4.97
CA VAL A 29 13.42 -1.13 -3.64
C VAL A 29 13.43 0.40 -3.56
N PHE A 30 12.28 0.96 -3.23
CA PHE A 30 12.05 2.38 -3.03
C PHE A 30 11.81 2.63 -1.54
N ASP A 31 12.89 2.94 -0.79
CA ASP A 31 12.79 3.29 0.63
C ASP A 31 12.48 4.79 0.77
N VAL A 32 11.37 5.14 1.45
CA VAL A 32 10.91 6.52 1.63
C VAL A 32 11.94 7.42 2.35
N LYS A 33 12.87 6.86 3.11
CA LYS A 33 13.96 7.64 3.74
C LYS A 33 14.88 8.28 2.70
N ASN A 34 15.09 7.60 1.56
CA ASN A 34 15.88 8.14 0.45
C ASN A 34 15.19 9.31 -0.25
N TYR A 35 13.90 9.53 0.03
CA TYR A 35 13.10 10.63 -0.49
C TYR A 35 12.90 11.74 0.56
N GLY A 36 13.59 11.68 1.70
CA GLY A 36 13.52 12.70 2.75
C GLY A 36 12.34 12.54 3.70
N CYS A 37 11.64 11.39 3.71
CA CYS A 37 10.57 11.14 4.67
C CYS A 37 11.17 10.93 6.08
N LYS A 38 10.88 11.85 6.99
CA LYS A 38 11.38 11.83 8.37
C LYS A 38 10.44 11.04 9.28
N ALA A 39 11.04 10.17 10.09
CA ALA A 39 10.33 9.33 11.07
C ALA A 39 10.24 10.01 12.45
N ASP A 40 9.87 11.29 12.50
CA ASP A 40 9.83 12.10 13.72
C ASP A 40 8.41 12.30 14.30
N GLY A 41 7.40 11.72 13.66
CA GLY A 41 5.97 11.85 14.00
C GLY A 41 5.41 13.27 13.88
N LYS A 42 6.16 14.23 13.31
CA LYS A 42 5.80 15.65 13.28
C LYS A 42 5.81 16.21 11.86
N SER A 43 6.88 15.95 11.12
CA SER A 43 7.04 16.39 9.73
C SER A 43 6.04 15.68 8.84
N ASP A 44 5.21 16.44 8.11
CA ASP A 44 4.29 15.87 7.13
C ASP A 44 5.07 15.31 5.94
N ILE A 45 5.02 14.00 5.75
CA ILE A 45 5.77 13.31 4.69
C ILE A 45 5.00 13.16 3.38
N SER A 46 3.73 13.60 3.29
CA SER A 46 2.83 13.26 2.18
C SER A 46 3.42 13.59 0.81
N LYS A 47 4.01 14.79 0.66
CA LYS A 47 4.58 15.23 -0.62
C LYS A 47 5.79 14.39 -1.03
N ALA A 48 6.68 14.09 -0.09
CA ALA A 48 7.87 13.28 -0.35
C ALA A 48 7.49 11.83 -0.67
N LEU A 49 6.55 11.26 0.09
CA LEU A 49 6.05 9.90 -0.13
C LEU A 49 5.33 9.77 -1.48
N LEU A 50 4.53 10.76 -1.89
CA LEU A 50 3.90 10.78 -3.21
C LEU A 50 4.91 10.88 -4.35
N GLY A 51 5.97 11.66 -4.17
CA GLY A 51 7.08 11.72 -5.13
C GLY A 51 7.74 10.36 -5.32
N ALA A 52 8.07 9.70 -4.21
CA ALA A 52 8.61 8.34 -4.20
C ALA A 52 7.66 7.34 -4.87
N TRP A 53 6.36 7.40 -4.53
CA TRP A 53 5.35 6.48 -5.06
C TRP A 53 5.24 6.60 -6.57
N LYS A 54 5.22 7.83 -7.10
CA LYS A 54 5.18 8.08 -8.54
C LYS A 54 6.37 7.48 -9.27
N GLU A 55 7.57 7.59 -8.69
CA GLU A 55 8.77 6.98 -9.26
C GLU A 55 8.67 5.45 -9.25
N ALA A 56 8.32 4.87 -8.11
CA ALA A 56 8.16 3.42 -7.95
C ALA A 56 7.10 2.83 -8.88
N CYS A 57 5.94 3.48 -8.97
CA CYS A 57 4.83 3.09 -9.85
C CYS A 57 5.18 3.21 -11.34
N SER A 58 6.17 4.06 -11.69
CA SER A 58 6.67 4.22 -13.06
C SER A 58 7.74 3.18 -13.44
N ALA A 59 8.25 2.40 -12.48
CA ALA A 59 9.25 1.36 -12.72
C ALA A 59 8.59 0.06 -13.24
N LYS A 60 9.30 -0.65 -14.12
CA LYS A 60 8.89 -1.97 -14.63
C LYS A 60 9.33 -3.08 -13.68
N GLY A 61 8.68 -4.23 -13.72
CA GLY A 61 9.04 -5.39 -12.90
C GLY A 61 8.19 -5.51 -11.65
N SER A 62 8.75 -6.13 -10.59
CA SER A 62 8.08 -6.32 -9.31
C SER A 62 8.78 -5.49 -8.24
N ASN A 63 8.24 -4.31 -7.98
CA ASN A 63 8.88 -3.30 -7.16
C ASN A 63 8.41 -3.38 -5.70
N ARG A 64 9.30 -3.00 -4.79
CA ARG A 64 8.99 -2.89 -3.36
C ARG A 64 9.11 -1.44 -2.91
N PHE A 65 8.05 -0.90 -2.35
CA PHE A 65 8.00 0.41 -1.72
C PHE A 65 8.00 0.25 -0.21
N VAL A 66 9.00 0.79 0.48
CA VAL A 66 9.22 0.50 1.91
C VAL A 66 9.03 1.77 2.74
N VAL A 67 8.12 1.70 3.71
CA VAL A 67 8.04 2.62 4.85
C VAL A 67 8.62 1.88 6.06
N PRO A 68 9.92 2.08 6.38
CA PRO A 68 10.58 1.30 7.41
C PRO A 68 10.06 1.67 8.81
N LYS A 69 10.53 0.96 9.83
CA LYS A 69 10.17 1.24 11.24
C LYS A 69 10.44 2.71 11.60
N GLY A 70 9.48 3.31 12.30
CA GLY A 70 9.46 4.72 12.68
C GLY A 70 8.03 5.25 12.82
N ILE A 71 7.89 6.50 13.25
CA ILE A 71 6.59 7.18 13.34
C ILE A 71 6.55 8.30 12.31
N TYR A 72 5.55 8.30 11.43
CA TYR A 72 5.46 9.21 10.31
C TYR A 72 4.14 9.95 10.32
N SER A 73 4.18 11.28 10.36
CA SER A 73 2.98 12.09 10.16
C SER A 73 2.65 12.17 8.67
N ILE A 74 1.44 11.77 8.27
CA ILE A 74 1.02 11.75 6.87
C ILE A 74 -0.38 12.31 6.73
N GLY A 75 -0.52 13.33 5.88
CA GLY A 75 -1.79 13.89 5.46
C GLY A 75 -2.59 12.99 4.52
N LEU A 76 -3.62 13.57 3.89
CA LEU A 76 -4.44 12.83 2.92
C LEU A 76 -3.60 12.48 1.71
N THR A 77 -3.56 11.20 1.37
CA THR A 77 -2.63 10.69 0.36
C THR A 77 -3.34 9.71 -0.56
N ASP A 78 -3.28 10.00 -1.86
CA ASP A 78 -3.79 9.13 -2.90
C ASP A 78 -2.61 8.46 -3.62
N LEU A 79 -2.42 7.17 -3.36
CA LEU A 79 -1.47 6.31 -4.04
C LEU A 79 -2.14 5.76 -5.30
N ASN A 80 -2.01 6.51 -6.38
CA ASN A 80 -2.67 6.22 -7.65
C ASN A 80 -1.79 5.38 -8.57
N GLY A 81 -2.42 4.44 -9.27
CA GLY A 81 -1.92 3.83 -10.50
C GLY A 81 -2.43 4.56 -11.75
N PRO A 82 -2.37 3.91 -12.94
CA PRO A 82 -1.85 2.56 -13.17
C PRO A 82 -0.33 2.51 -13.02
N CYS A 83 0.17 1.46 -12.37
CA CYS A 83 1.62 1.21 -12.27
C CYS A 83 2.11 0.33 -13.42
N LYS A 84 3.34 0.53 -13.87
CA LYS A 84 3.94 -0.22 -14.99
C LYS A 84 4.38 -1.64 -14.62
N GLY A 85 4.29 -2.00 -13.34
CA GLY A 85 4.69 -3.29 -12.80
C GLY A 85 3.96 -3.57 -11.49
N ALA A 86 4.14 -4.79 -10.97
CA ALA A 86 3.57 -5.19 -9.69
C ALA A 86 4.22 -4.39 -8.56
N MET A 87 3.43 -4.06 -7.54
CA MET A 87 3.83 -3.18 -6.45
C MET A 87 3.59 -3.83 -5.09
N GLU A 88 4.63 -3.96 -4.27
CA GLU A 88 4.50 -4.29 -2.85
C GLU A 88 4.78 -3.05 -2.00
N LEU A 89 3.76 -2.51 -1.33
CA LEU A 89 3.94 -1.52 -0.27
C LEU A 89 4.17 -2.24 1.06
N GLN A 90 5.37 -2.14 1.61
CA GLN A 90 5.73 -2.64 2.93
C GLN A 90 5.76 -1.51 3.96
N VAL A 91 4.69 -1.39 4.75
CA VAL A 91 4.62 -0.51 5.91
C VAL A 91 5.05 -1.28 7.15
N GLN A 92 6.20 -0.91 7.71
CA GLN A 92 6.76 -1.45 8.95
C GLN A 92 6.66 -0.46 10.12
N GLY A 93 6.45 0.82 9.83
CA GLY A 93 6.29 1.88 10.82
C GLY A 93 4.83 2.14 11.20
N THR A 94 4.63 3.22 11.95
CA THR A 94 3.32 3.77 12.29
C THR A 94 3.09 5.05 11.47
N LEU A 95 2.05 5.06 10.67
CA LEU A 95 1.54 6.24 9.97
C LEU A 95 0.50 6.92 10.86
N LEU A 96 0.64 8.23 11.08
CA LEU A 96 -0.28 9.03 11.89
C LEU A 96 -1.12 9.92 10.99
N ALA A 97 -2.44 9.82 11.11
CA ALA A 97 -3.37 10.68 10.40
C ALA A 97 -3.42 12.09 11.02
N PRO A 98 -3.83 13.14 10.29
CA PRO A 98 -4.01 14.46 10.89
C PRO A 98 -5.05 14.43 12.01
N ILE A 99 -4.72 14.96 13.19
CA ILE A 99 -5.67 15.02 14.33
C ILE A 99 -6.90 15.87 13.99
N ASN A 100 -6.70 17.02 13.34
CA ASN A 100 -7.76 18.00 13.12
C ASN A 100 -8.68 17.58 11.94
N PRO A 101 -9.97 17.27 12.19
CA PRO A 101 -10.92 16.86 11.14
C PRO A 101 -11.16 17.93 10.07
N SER A 102 -10.94 19.21 10.40
CA SER A 102 -11.06 20.31 9.44
C SER A 102 -10.03 20.21 8.31
N LYS A 103 -8.89 19.55 8.53
CA LYS A 103 -7.86 19.31 7.50
C LYS A 103 -8.27 18.27 6.46
N TYR A 104 -9.35 17.52 6.69
CA TYR A 104 -9.85 16.53 5.74
C TYR A 104 -10.75 17.20 4.70
N ALA A 105 -10.21 17.48 3.52
CA ALA A 105 -11.00 17.95 2.36
C ALA A 105 -11.66 16.78 1.59
N LYS A 106 -11.39 15.54 1.98
CA LYS A 106 -11.85 14.31 1.34
C LYS A 106 -12.49 13.36 2.36
N ASP A 107 -13.18 12.35 1.86
CA ASP A 107 -13.88 11.32 2.65
C ASP A 107 -12.97 10.15 3.08
N SER A 108 -11.66 10.24 2.84
CA SER A 108 -10.68 9.19 3.06
C SER A 108 -9.32 9.79 3.44
N TRP A 109 -8.52 9.02 4.19
CA TRP A 109 -7.18 9.40 4.61
C TRP A 109 -6.12 8.87 3.62
N ILE A 110 -5.98 7.55 3.49
CA ILE A 110 -5.09 6.91 2.51
C ILE A 110 -5.94 6.19 1.48
N THR A 111 -5.81 6.58 0.22
CA THR A 111 -6.52 5.96 -0.90
C THR A 111 -5.54 5.26 -1.82
N PHE A 112 -5.80 3.99 -2.09
CA PHE A 112 -5.16 3.21 -3.15
C PHE A 112 -6.13 3.14 -4.32
N ALA A 113 -5.78 3.70 -5.47
CA ALA A 113 -6.70 3.76 -6.60
C ALA A 113 -6.09 3.35 -7.94
N TYR A 114 -6.86 2.63 -8.75
CA TYR A 114 -6.50 2.22 -10.11
C TYR A 114 -5.20 1.41 -10.21
N ILE A 115 -4.97 0.52 -9.23
CA ILE A 115 -3.78 -0.33 -9.17
C ILE A 115 -4.15 -1.77 -9.52
N ASP A 116 -3.30 -2.42 -10.32
CA ASP A 116 -3.32 -3.86 -10.58
C ASP A 116 -2.08 -4.52 -9.98
N GLN A 117 -2.21 -5.76 -9.48
CA GLN A 117 -1.12 -6.55 -8.90
C GLN A 117 -0.40 -5.84 -7.74
N PHE A 118 -1.18 -5.38 -6.75
CA PHE A 118 -0.66 -4.70 -5.57
C PHE A 118 -0.77 -5.52 -4.28
N LYS A 119 0.27 -5.44 -3.46
CA LYS A 119 0.32 -6.02 -2.12
C LYS A 119 0.62 -4.95 -1.08
N LEU A 120 -0.26 -4.79 -0.08
CA LEU A 120 0.02 -4.03 1.14
C LEU A 120 0.44 -5.01 2.24
N SER A 121 1.59 -4.79 2.87
CA SER A 121 2.07 -5.62 3.98
C SER A 121 3.04 -4.93 4.93
N GLY A 122 3.64 -5.67 5.87
CA GLY A 122 4.82 -5.23 6.63
C GLY A 122 4.65 -5.15 8.15
N GLY A 123 3.47 -5.46 8.68
CA GLY A 123 3.17 -5.49 10.12
C GLY A 123 2.98 -4.11 10.76
N GLY A 124 3.04 -3.03 9.98
CA GLY A 124 2.91 -1.66 10.46
C GLY A 124 1.46 -1.23 10.73
N THR A 125 1.35 0.00 11.25
CA THR A 125 0.08 0.56 11.75
C THR A 125 -0.33 1.82 11.01
N PHE A 126 -1.59 1.89 10.63
CA PHE A 126 -2.27 3.09 10.16
C PHE A 126 -3.13 3.62 11.32
N ASP A 127 -2.58 4.56 12.09
CA ASP A 127 -3.24 5.18 13.24
C ASP A 127 -4.05 6.40 12.78
N GLY A 128 -5.37 6.24 12.86
CA GLY A 128 -6.34 7.22 12.42
C GLY A 128 -6.57 8.37 13.40
N GLN A 129 -6.05 8.35 14.63
CA GLN A 129 -6.16 9.44 15.62
C GLN A 129 -7.59 10.02 15.72
N GLU A 130 -8.54 9.18 16.12
CA GLU A 130 -9.98 9.38 16.17
C GLU A 130 -10.50 10.32 17.27
N GLN A 131 -9.82 10.39 18.43
CA GLN A 131 -10.35 10.99 19.65
C GLN A 131 -10.97 12.38 19.46
N VAL A 132 -10.32 13.26 18.69
CA VAL A 132 -10.81 14.62 18.42
C VAL A 132 -11.97 14.60 17.42
N ALA A 133 -11.92 13.71 16.43
CA ALA A 133 -12.94 13.60 15.41
C ALA A 133 -14.28 13.11 15.96
N TRP A 134 -14.26 12.11 16.84
CA TRP A 134 -15.49 11.57 17.43
C TRP A 134 -16.19 12.57 18.34
N LYS A 135 -15.45 13.36 19.13
CA LYS A 135 -16.03 14.44 19.95
C LYS A 135 -16.73 15.52 19.13
N GLN A 136 -16.29 15.72 17.89
CA GLN A 136 -16.85 16.73 16.97
C GLN A 136 -17.93 16.16 16.03
N ASN A 137 -18.17 14.85 16.06
CA ASN A 137 -19.13 14.21 15.17
C ASN A 137 -20.58 14.52 15.58
N ASN A 138 -21.28 15.31 14.76
CA ASN A 138 -22.70 15.62 14.94
C ASN A 138 -23.61 15.01 13.87
N CYS A 139 -23.11 14.06 13.06
CA CYS A 139 -23.85 13.47 11.95
C CYS A 139 -25.10 12.69 12.33
N GLY A 140 -25.23 12.27 13.60
CA GLY A 140 -26.47 11.66 14.10
C GLY A 140 -27.61 12.66 14.32
N ARG A 141 -27.33 13.97 14.34
CA ARG A 141 -28.30 15.04 14.63
C ARG A 141 -28.40 16.10 13.54
N ASN A 142 -27.31 16.33 12.82
CA ASN A 142 -27.23 17.35 11.78
C ASN A 142 -27.16 16.69 10.39
N PRO A 143 -28.18 16.84 9.54
CA PRO A 143 -28.16 16.28 8.18
C PRO A 143 -27.11 16.94 7.27
N LYS A 144 -26.62 18.13 7.62
CA LYS A 144 -25.54 18.86 6.92
C LYS A 144 -24.17 18.67 7.58
N CYS A 145 -24.01 17.65 8.43
CA CYS A 145 -22.73 17.38 9.06
C CYS A 145 -21.64 17.10 8.01
N LYS A 146 -20.38 17.34 8.40
CA LYS A 146 -19.24 16.89 7.62
C LYS A 146 -18.95 15.43 7.99
N ARG A 147 -18.96 14.53 7.00
CA ARG A 147 -18.61 13.13 7.22
C ARG A 147 -17.15 12.99 7.60
N LEU A 148 -16.88 12.07 8.52
CA LEU A 148 -15.52 11.72 8.93
C LEU A 148 -14.86 10.82 7.88
N PRO A 149 -13.53 10.95 7.71
CA PRO A 149 -12.78 10.21 6.70
C PRO A 149 -12.65 8.73 7.06
N VAL A 150 -12.73 7.86 6.06
CA VAL A 150 -12.32 6.46 6.13
C VAL A 150 -10.80 6.37 6.24
N SER A 151 -10.25 5.44 7.02
CA SER A 151 -8.79 5.31 7.16
C SER A 151 -8.13 4.84 5.86
N LEU A 152 -8.54 3.67 5.36
CA LEU A 152 -7.99 3.05 4.16
C LEU A 152 -9.08 2.88 3.10
N ARG A 153 -8.84 3.41 1.91
CA ARG A 153 -9.79 3.31 0.79
C ARG A 153 -9.13 2.62 -0.39
N PHE A 154 -9.85 1.69 -1.01
CA PHE A 154 -9.40 0.92 -2.16
C PHE A 154 -10.38 1.11 -3.33
N ASP A 155 -9.99 1.90 -4.33
CA ASP A 155 -10.85 2.32 -5.43
C ASP A 155 -10.39 1.72 -6.76
N PHE A 156 -11.25 0.93 -7.41
CA PHE A 156 -11.02 0.35 -8.73
C PHE A 156 -9.72 -0.46 -8.84
N ILE A 157 -9.38 -1.21 -7.79
CA ILE A 157 -8.16 -2.03 -7.72
C ILE A 157 -8.42 -3.46 -8.21
N THR A 158 -7.46 -4.09 -8.90
CA THR A 158 -7.57 -5.48 -9.41
C THR A 158 -6.40 -6.36 -8.97
N ASN A 159 -6.64 -7.63 -8.59
CA ASN A 159 -5.61 -8.61 -8.20
C ASN A 159 -4.71 -8.15 -7.03
N ASN A 160 -5.30 -7.94 -5.85
CA ASN A 160 -4.59 -7.34 -4.73
C ASN A 160 -4.68 -8.15 -3.44
N VAL A 161 -3.67 -7.99 -2.59
CA VAL A 161 -3.61 -8.60 -1.27
C VAL A 161 -3.26 -7.55 -0.23
N VAL A 162 -4.05 -7.46 0.82
CA VAL A 162 -3.74 -6.72 2.04
C VAL A 162 -3.42 -7.73 3.13
N HIS A 163 -2.22 -7.67 3.66
CA HIS A 163 -1.67 -8.73 4.50
C HIS A 163 -0.88 -8.20 5.69
N ASP A 164 -1.15 -8.66 6.92
CA ASP A 164 -0.39 -8.26 8.11
C ASP A 164 -0.25 -6.74 8.26
N VAL A 165 -1.38 -6.05 8.45
CA VAL A 165 -1.39 -4.61 8.75
C VAL A 165 -2.45 -4.29 9.80
N ILE A 166 -2.20 -3.24 10.57
CA ILE A 166 -3.10 -2.78 11.61
C ILE A 166 -3.71 -1.44 11.17
N SER A 167 -5.03 -1.32 11.19
CA SER A 167 -5.72 -0.03 11.16
C SER A 167 -6.23 0.24 12.57
N LEU A 168 -5.67 1.26 13.21
CA LEU A 168 -5.96 1.64 14.59
C LEU A 168 -6.75 2.95 14.59
N ASP A 169 -7.70 3.10 15.50
CA ASP A 169 -8.31 4.36 15.87
C ASP A 169 -8.86 5.11 14.65
N SER A 170 -9.71 4.45 13.85
CA SER A 170 -10.29 5.09 12.67
C SER A 170 -11.29 6.19 13.05
N LYS A 171 -11.22 7.33 12.36
CA LYS A 171 -12.21 8.41 12.49
C LYS A 171 -13.60 7.97 12.03
N ASN A 172 -13.70 6.99 11.12
CA ASN A 172 -14.96 6.46 10.59
C ASN A 172 -14.79 4.94 10.37
N PHE A 173 -15.05 4.44 9.16
CA PHE A 173 -14.70 3.06 8.81
C PHE A 173 -13.19 2.91 8.64
N HIS A 174 -12.66 1.79 9.11
CA HIS A 174 -11.26 1.41 8.86
C HIS A 174 -10.98 1.21 7.38
N VAL A 175 -11.87 0.52 6.67
CA VAL A 175 -11.70 0.16 5.27
C VAL A 175 -12.96 0.46 4.47
N ASN A 176 -12.78 1.02 3.27
CA ASN A 176 -13.81 1.08 2.23
C ASN A 176 -13.24 0.53 0.91
N VAL A 177 -14.07 -0.21 0.18
CA VAL A 177 -13.71 -0.79 -1.13
C VAL A 177 -14.77 -0.37 -2.15
N LEU A 178 -14.35 0.27 -3.23
CA LEU A 178 -15.20 0.66 -4.34
C LEU A 178 -14.70 0.03 -5.64
N GLY A 179 -15.53 -0.77 -6.32
CA GLY A 179 -15.21 -1.30 -7.65
C GLY A 179 -13.98 -2.22 -7.71
N GLY A 180 -13.58 -2.84 -6.59
CA GLY A 180 -12.44 -3.76 -6.53
C GLY A 180 -12.77 -5.15 -7.10
N LYS A 181 -11.77 -5.80 -7.71
CA LYS A 181 -11.86 -7.18 -8.22
C LYS A 181 -10.67 -8.01 -7.73
N ASN A 182 -10.94 -9.22 -7.22
CA ASN A 182 -9.90 -10.12 -6.71
C ASN A 182 -9.01 -9.44 -5.63
N LEU A 183 -9.66 -8.94 -4.57
CA LEU A 183 -9.01 -8.34 -3.41
C LEU A 183 -9.14 -9.29 -2.23
N THR A 184 -8.01 -9.63 -1.60
CA THR A 184 -7.97 -10.45 -0.37
C THR A 184 -7.47 -9.63 0.80
N PHE A 185 -8.17 -9.70 1.92
CA PHE A 185 -7.66 -9.25 3.23
C PHE A 185 -7.28 -10.48 4.04
N ASP A 186 -6.03 -10.56 4.46
CA ASP A 186 -5.50 -11.64 5.29
C ASP A 186 -4.75 -11.03 6.47
N ARG A 187 -5.22 -11.25 7.70
CA ARG A 187 -4.63 -10.63 8.91
C ARG A 187 -4.53 -9.09 8.84
N LEU A 188 -5.59 -8.46 8.32
CA LEU A 188 -5.89 -7.06 8.59
C LEU A 188 -6.58 -6.98 9.96
N ILE A 189 -5.99 -6.23 10.89
CA ILE A 189 -6.55 -6.02 12.23
C ILE A 189 -7.12 -4.59 12.29
N CYS A 190 -8.38 -4.46 12.68
CA CYS A 190 -9.06 -3.17 12.90
C CYS A 190 -9.34 -3.01 14.39
N LEU A 191 -8.77 -1.98 15.03
CA LEU A 191 -8.88 -1.69 16.46
C LEU A 191 -9.47 -0.29 16.70
#